data_AF-F4MX52-F1
#
_entry.id   AF-F4MX52-F1
#
_cell.length_a   1.000
_cell.length_b   1.000
_cell.length_c   1.000
_cell.angle_alpha   90.00
_cell.angle_beta   90.00
_cell.angle_gamma   90.00
#
_symmetry.space_group_name_H-M   'P 1'
#
loop_
_entity.id
_entity.type
_entity.pdbx_description
1 polymer ?
#
loop_
_entity_poly.entity_id
_entity_poly.type
_entity_poly.pdbx_seq_one_letter_code
_entity_poly.pdbx_strand_id
1 'polypeptide(L)'
;MLLKQRRTGALLEVHNIADEITARGHRHSSKILQLEARPASSEEAIALGIQPGQQLFYSQIVHYENDIPIQVENRYVNPSTAPDYMKQDSTKSPLTVTSPKQPR
;
A
#
# COMPACT_ATOMS: atom_id res chain seq x y z
N MET A 1 -22.09 11.15 2.70
CA MET A 1 -21.24 11.36 3.88
C MET A 1 -19.90 10.70 3.63
N LEU A 2 -18.83 11.49 3.46
CA LEU A 2 -17.48 10.97 3.28
C LEU A 2 -16.89 10.70 4.67
N LEU A 3 -16.88 9.44 5.11
CA LEU A 3 -16.36 9.08 6.43
C LEU A 3 -14.82 9.17 6.38
N LYS A 4 -14.28 10.34 6.73
CA LYS A 4 -12.84 10.55 6.91
C LYS A 4 -12.40 9.90 8.23
N GLN A 5 -12.28 8.58 8.25
CA GLN A 5 -11.64 7.89 9.38
C GLN A 5 -10.15 8.20 9.35
N ARG A 6 -9.70 9.05 10.28
CA ARG A 6 -8.29 9.18 10.64
C ARG A 6 -7.94 7.99 11.54
N ARG A 7 -7.29 6.98 10.99
CA ARG A 7 -6.65 5.92 11.78
C ARG A 7 -5.18 6.30 11.96
N THR A 8 -4.86 6.80 13.15
CA THR A 8 -3.50 7.04 13.62
C THR A 8 -2.77 5.72 13.84
N GLY A 9 -1.54 5.66 13.33
CA GLY A 9 -0.44 4.81 13.81
C GLY A 9 -0.80 3.41 14.30
N ALA A 10 -0.92 2.47 13.37
CA ALA A 10 -0.61 1.07 13.64
C ALA A 10 -0.21 0.46 12.31
N LEU A 11 0.72 -0.48 12.36
CA LEU A 11 0.96 -1.51 11.35
C LEU A 11 -0.35 -2.29 11.14
N LEU A 12 -1.35 -1.65 10.53
CA LEU A 12 -2.70 -2.17 10.41
C LEU A 12 -2.66 -3.14 9.25
N GLU A 13 -2.44 -4.41 9.61
CA GLU A 13 -2.82 -5.61 8.88
C GLU A 13 -3.43 -5.31 7.51
N VAL A 14 -2.56 -5.27 6.49
CA VAL A 14 -2.91 -5.14 5.07
C VAL A 14 -3.48 -6.48 4.53
N HIS A 15 -3.74 -7.44 5.42
CA HIS A 15 -4.55 -8.61 5.13
C HIS A 15 -6.00 -8.24 5.53
N ASN A 16 -6.99 -8.03 4.68
CA ASN A 16 -7.03 -8.32 3.27
C ASN A 16 -8.32 -7.71 2.68
N ILE A 17 -8.37 -6.39 2.45
CA ILE A 17 -9.59 -5.74 1.96
C ILE A 17 -10.05 -6.36 0.63
N ALA A 18 -9.11 -6.83 -0.19
CA ALA A 18 -9.39 -7.47 -1.46
C ALA A 18 -10.10 -8.82 -1.25
N ASP A 19 -9.61 -9.66 -0.35
CA ASP A 19 -10.25 -10.93 -0.01
C ASP A 19 -11.57 -10.72 0.71
N GLU A 20 -11.70 -9.72 1.59
CA GLU A 20 -12.98 -9.40 2.23
C GLU A 20 -14.05 -8.97 1.21
N ILE A 21 -13.69 -8.11 0.26
CA ILE A 21 -14.57 -7.68 -0.83
C ILE A 21 -14.93 -8.87 -1.72
N THR A 22 -13.95 -9.70 -2.07
CA THR A 22 -14.15 -10.89 -2.90
C THR A 22 -15.00 -11.93 -2.18
N ALA A 23 -14.82 -12.13 -0.87
CA ALA A 23 -15.60 -13.05 -0.04
C ALA A 23 -17.08 -12.63 0.07
N ARG A 24 -17.37 -11.33 -0.07
CA ARG A 24 -18.75 -10.81 -0.19
C ARG A 24 -19.33 -10.95 -1.61
N GLY A 25 -18.58 -11.51 -2.56
CA GLY A 25 -18.97 -11.62 -3.97
C GLY A 25 -18.84 -10.32 -4.76
N HIS A 26 -18.13 -9.34 -4.22
CA HIS A 26 -17.92 -8.05 -4.87
C HIS A 26 -16.56 -8.01 -5.59
N ARG A 27 -16.44 -7.13 -6.58
CA ARG A 27 -15.19 -6.94 -7.33
C ARG A 27 -14.32 -5.91 -6.64
N HIS A 28 -13.15 -6.34 -6.17
CA HIS A 28 -12.07 -5.44 -5.80
C HIS A 28 -11.31 -4.97 -7.05
N SER A 29 -10.94 -3.70 -7.09
CA SER A 29 -9.90 -3.20 -7.99
C SER A 29 -9.13 -2.07 -7.31
N SER A 30 -7.99 -1.69 -7.87
CA SER A 30 -7.20 -0.57 -7.37
C SER A 30 -6.56 0.24 -8.50
N LYS A 31 -6.26 1.50 -8.21
CA LYS A 31 -5.58 2.42 -9.12
C LYS A 31 -4.51 3.19 -8.37
N ILE A 32 -3.31 3.25 -8.95
CA ILE A 32 -2.24 4.11 -8.47
C ILE A 32 -2.56 5.55 -8.90
N LEU A 33 -2.67 6.46 -7.93
CA LEU A 33 -2.83 7.91 -8.18
C LEU A 33 -1.48 8.62 -8.28
N GLN A 34 -0.51 8.17 -7.50
CA GLN A 34 0.82 8.75 -7.44
C GLN A 34 1.85 7.63 -7.24
N LEU A 35 2.96 7.73 -7.95
CA LEU A 35 4.12 6.85 -7.83
C LEU A 35 5.36 7.72 -7.96
N GLU A 36 6.20 7.75 -6.93
CA GLU A 36 7.37 8.61 -6.92
C GLU A 36 8.55 7.97 -6.19
N ALA A 37 9.75 8.37 -6.61
CA ALA A 37 10.98 8.21 -5.85
C ALA A 37 11.34 9.59 -5.29
N ARG A 38 11.45 9.71 -3.97
CA ARG A 38 11.77 11.00 -3.34
C ARG A 38 12.59 10.83 -2.05
N PRO A 39 13.26 11.90 -1.57
CA PRO A 39 13.89 11.89 -0.27
C PRO A 39 12.88 11.60 0.85
N ALA A 40 13.27 10.75 1.79
CA ALA A 40 12.52 10.47 3.01
C ALA A 40 12.57 11.66 3.97
N SER A 41 11.41 12.01 4.53
CA SER A 41 11.37 12.85 5.73
C SER A 41 11.97 12.11 6.93
N SER A 42 12.26 12.83 8.01
CA SER A 42 12.81 12.22 9.23
C SER A 42 11.90 11.14 9.81
N GLU A 43 10.58 11.33 9.80
CA GLU A 43 9.62 10.35 10.31
C GLU A 43 9.57 9.09 9.45
N GLU A 44 9.52 9.24 8.12
CA GLU A 44 9.51 8.11 7.19
C GLU A 44 10.82 7.34 7.24
N ALA A 45 11.94 8.04 7.40
CA ALA A 45 13.25 7.44 7.54
C ALA A 45 13.33 6.53 8.78
N ILE A 46 12.83 7.00 9.93
CA ILE A 46 12.72 6.20 11.15
C ILE A 46 11.84 4.97 10.92
N ALA A 47 10.66 5.15 10.31
CA ALA A 47 9.71 4.06 10.07
C ALA A 47 10.27 2.98 9.12
N LEU A 48 11.08 3.37 8.14
CA LEU A 48 11.68 2.47 7.15
C LEU A 48 13.07 1.94 7.55
N GLY A 49 13.64 2.43 8.64
CA GLY A 49 15.02 2.10 9.04
C GLY A 49 16.07 2.58 8.04
N ILE A 50 15.87 3.75 7.43
CA ILE A 50 16.80 4.41 6.49
C ILE A 50 17.25 5.77 7.03
N GLN A 51 18.19 6.44 6.36
CA GLN A 51 18.62 7.77 6.77
C GLN A 51 17.64 8.86 6.28
N PRO A 52 17.41 9.94 7.05
CA PRO A 52 16.69 11.12 6.55
C PRO A 52 17.31 11.64 5.27
N GLY A 53 16.48 11.99 4.28
CA GLY A 53 16.92 12.41 2.96
C GLY A 53 17.33 11.27 2.01
N GLN A 54 17.48 10.04 2.50
CA GLN A 54 17.68 8.88 1.64
C GLN A 54 16.44 8.64 0.77
N GLN A 55 16.64 8.16 -0.45
CA GLN A 55 15.53 7.89 -1.35
C GLN A 55 14.61 6.81 -0.78
N LEU A 56 13.31 7.08 -0.80
CA LEU A 56 12.24 6.10 -0.65
C LEU A 56 11.40 6.03 -1.90
N PHE A 57 10.64 4.95 -2.02
CA PHE A 57 9.57 4.81 -2.99
C PHE A 57 8.23 5.04 -2.32
N TYR A 58 7.42 5.93 -2.88
CA TYR A 58 6.09 6.23 -2.39
C TYR A 58 5.04 5.91 -3.46
N SER A 59 3.91 5.36 -3.02
CA SER A 59 2.72 5.25 -3.87
C SER A 59 1.45 5.57 -3.11
N GLN A 60 0.56 6.32 -3.75
CA GLN A 60 -0.81 6.50 -3.31
C GLN A 60 -1.75 5.66 -4.17
N ILE A 61 -2.56 4.83 -3.54
CA ILE A 61 -3.42 3.85 -4.20
C ILE A 61 -4.86 4.05 -3.74
N VAL A 62 -5.81 4.09 -4.68
CA VAL A 62 -7.24 4.02 -4.36
C VAL A 62 -7.73 2.60 -4.59
N HIS A 63 -8.47 2.06 -3.64
CA HIS A 63 -9.18 0.79 -3.77
C HIS A 63 -10.65 1.02 -4.03
N TYR A 64 -11.21 0.14 -4.85
CA TYR A 64 -12.60 0.16 -5.27
C TYR A 64 -13.29 -1.15 -4.90
N GLU A 65 -14.57 -1.06 -4.56
CA GLU A 65 -15.51 -2.16 -4.44
C GLU A 65 -16.64 -1.92 -5.45
N ASN A 66 -16.77 -2.79 -6.45
CA ASN A 66 -17.73 -2.63 -7.56
C ASN A 66 -17.66 -1.22 -8.19
N ASP A 67 -16.44 -0.76 -8.49
CA ASP A 67 -16.13 0.56 -9.07
C ASP A 67 -16.39 1.77 -8.15
N ILE A 68 -16.80 1.54 -6.90
CA ILE A 68 -16.98 2.61 -5.90
C ILE A 68 -15.69 2.74 -5.09
N PRO A 69 -15.04 3.92 -5.00
CA PRO A 69 -13.83 4.10 -4.21
C PRO A 69 -14.15 4.00 -2.71
N ILE A 70 -13.44 3.13 -2.01
CA ILE A 70 -13.68 2.81 -0.60
C ILE A 70 -12.52 3.17 0.33
N GLN A 71 -11.28 3.21 -0.19
CA GLN A 71 -10.08 3.40 0.62
C GLN A 71 -8.95 4.03 -0.18
N VAL A 72 -8.18 4.91 0.48
CA VAL A 72 -6.89 5.40 -0.01
C VAL A 72 -5.79 4.78 0.84
N GLU A 73 -4.85 4.09 0.20
CA GLU A 73 -3.66 3.50 0.79
C GLU A 73 -2.42 4.32 0.41
N ASN A 74 -1.55 4.56 1.39
CA ASN A 74 -0.23 5.16 1.19
C ASN A 74 0.83 4.12 1.50
N ARG A 75 1.72 3.82 0.55
CA ARG A 75 2.85 2.91 0.76
C ARG A 75 4.15 3.67 0.72
N TYR A 76 5.05 3.31 1.63
CA TYR A 76 6.41 3.79 1.70
C TYR A 76 7.30 2.56 1.69
N VAL A 77 8.25 2.52 0.75
CA VAL A 77 9.06 1.34 0.47
C VAL A 77 10.52 1.72 0.44
N ASN A 78 11.34 0.93 1.13
CA ASN A 78 12.79 1.02 1.06
C ASN A 78 13.28 0.47 -0.30
N PRO A 79 13.93 1.28 -1.16
CA PRO A 79 14.40 0.84 -2.47
C PRO A 79 15.34 -0.37 -2.43
N SER A 80 16.07 -0.55 -1.33
CA SER A 80 16.99 -1.69 -1.17
C SER A 80 16.27 -3.02 -1.02
N THR A 81 15.02 -3.03 -0.55
CA THR A 81 14.23 -4.26 -0.38
C THR A 81 13.35 -4.58 -1.58
N ALA A 82 13.03 -3.57 -2.40
CA ALA A 82 12.21 -3.71 -3.60
C ALA A 82 12.70 -2.77 -4.71
N PRO A 83 13.86 -3.05 -5.34
CA PRO A 83 14.47 -2.15 -6.33
C PRO A 83 13.60 -1.94 -7.58
N ASP A 84 12.76 -2.93 -7.91
CA ASP A 84 11.86 -2.90 -9.06
C ASP A 84 10.47 -2.31 -8.75
N TYR A 85 10.24 -1.79 -7.54
CA TYR A 85 8.92 -1.30 -7.11
C TYR A 85 8.34 -0.22 -8.05
N MET A 86 9.19 0.64 -8.61
CA MET A 86 8.78 1.68 -9.57
C MET A 86 8.31 1.13 -10.93
N LYS A 87 8.54 -0.16 -11.22
CA LYS A 87 8.11 -0.81 -12.47
C LYS A 87 6.69 -1.37 -12.40
N GLN A 88 5.96 -1.13 -11.30
CA GLN A 88 4.59 -1.62 -11.16
C GLN A 88 3.67 -0.98 -12.21
N ASP A 89 3.13 -1.82 -13.09
CA ASP A 89 2.03 -1.43 -13.97
C ASP A 89 0.76 -1.16 -13.15
N SER A 90 0.14 -0.01 -13.36
CA SER A 90 -1.06 0.46 -12.66
C SER A 90 -2.35 -0.32 -12.99
N THR A 91 -2.24 -1.47 -13.66
CA THR A 91 -3.36 -2.19 -14.30
C THR A 91 -3.62 -3.61 -13.76
N LYS A 92 -2.89 -4.08 -12.74
CA LYS A 92 -3.04 -5.46 -12.23
C LYS A 92 -3.61 -5.54 -10.81
N SER A 93 -4.75 -6.22 -10.69
CA SER A 93 -5.34 -6.76 -9.45
C SER A 93 -4.51 -7.93 -8.87
N PRO A 94 -4.70 -8.28 -7.60
CA PRO A 94 -3.78 -8.01 -6.49
C PRO A 94 -2.48 -8.82 -6.54
N LEU A 95 -1.39 -8.20 -6.07
CA LEU A 95 -0.20 -8.90 -5.61
C LEU A 95 -0.57 -9.73 -4.38
N THR A 96 -0.79 -11.04 -4.55
CA THR A 96 -0.73 -12.00 -3.46
C THR A 96 0.72 -12.04 -2.96
N VAL A 97 1.04 -11.22 -1.97
CA VAL A 97 2.25 -11.43 -1.18
C VAL A 97 1.91 -12.57 -0.22
N THR A 98 2.24 -13.80 -0.61
CA THR A 98 2.23 -14.95 0.28
C THR A 98 3.19 -14.67 1.43
N SER A 99 2.66 -14.26 2.59
CA SER A 99 3.40 -14.28 3.85
C SER A 99 3.89 -15.71 4.09
N PRO A 100 5.19 -15.96 4.34
CA PRO A 100 5.65 -17.29 4.72
C PRO A 100 5.01 -17.63 6.07
N LYS A 101 4.24 -18.72 6.11
CA LYS A 101 3.70 -19.27 7.35
C LYS A 101 4.86 -19.45 8.34
N GLN A 102 4.80 -18.74 9.46
CA GLN A 102 5.63 -19.04 10.60
C GLN A 102 5.25 -20.45 11.10
N PRO A 103 6.19 -21.41 11.18
CA PRO A 103 5.90 -22.71 11.75
C PRO A 103 5.64 -22.58 13.26
N ARG A 104 4.77 -23.45 13.76
CA ARG A 104 4.31 -23.55 15.15
C ARG A 104 5.45 -23.77 16.13
#